data_AF-A0A0A8HUN2-F1
#
_entry.id   AF-A0A0A8HUN2-F1
#
_cell.length_a   1.000
_cell.length_b   1.000
_cell.length_c   1.000
_cell.angle_alpha   90.00
_cell.angle_beta   90.00
_cell.angle_gamma   90.00
#
_symmetry.space_group_name_H-M   'P 1'
#
loop_
_entity.id
_entity.type
_entity.pdbx_description
1 polymer ?
#
loop_
_entity_poly.entity_id
_entity_poly.type
_entity_poly.pdbx_seq_one_letter_code
_entity_poly.pdbx_strand_id
1 'polypeptide(L)'
;MRDILEAIRYFSEATPNKNAVQHQNDALTYSELEAYSNQLAIQLKDETQPIVVYGHMSPYMIVGMIAALKAGCGYVPIDYSIPVNRIESIVNRIQPSLFLNTMSETMTLDHVKVVDIETLNLTGVETHVSNIQPDTIAYTIFTSGSTGEPKGVQIYYDSLVDFANWVDDLNQNKEGQVWLNQAPLSFDLSVMSVYPALVSGGTIQFVSKDMIINPKALHELFISQPIDVWVSTPSFMEMCLLLPSFNEEQMSNLSTFLFCGEVFGHKSAQRLLKQFPQSTIYNTYGPTEATVAITSIRVTHDVLEQFESVPIGKPRPGVNLRLTEENELVIEGSCVSAGYVKDEERSARVFFETNETRGYFTGDSAKFVDDQWFIQGRIDNQIKYNGYRMELEEIEAKLNRLDEINSAMVVPVRKNNKVKLLKGVLQLSSPELDEKDAIKSIKSRIKEELPDYMIPQQWVCVEQMPLNNNGKIDRKMINEVYQS
;
A
#
# COMPACT_ATOMS: atom_id res chain seq x y z
N MET A 1 -24.17 -6.87 -0.83
CA MET A 1 -22.72 -6.96 -1.11
C MET A 1 -22.59 -7.51 -2.52
N ARG A 2 -22.01 -6.73 -3.44
CA ARG A 2 -21.75 -7.17 -4.83
C ARG A 2 -20.42 -7.91 -4.85
N ASP A 3 -20.39 -9.07 -5.50
CA ASP A 3 -19.13 -9.76 -5.81
C ASP A 3 -18.35 -8.99 -6.89
N ILE A 4 -17.01 -8.98 -6.80
CA ILE A 4 -16.14 -8.21 -7.70
C ILE A 4 -16.18 -8.75 -9.13
N LEU A 5 -16.08 -10.08 -9.30
CA LEU A 5 -16.01 -10.70 -10.63
C LEU A 5 -17.37 -10.62 -11.33
N GLU A 6 -18.46 -10.82 -10.58
CA GLU A 6 -19.82 -10.63 -11.11
C GLU A 6 -20.11 -9.17 -11.49
N ALA A 7 -19.61 -8.19 -10.72
CA ALA A 7 -19.76 -6.78 -11.08
C ALA A 7 -19.02 -6.43 -12.38
N ILE A 8 -17.78 -6.90 -12.55
CA ILE A 8 -17.00 -6.68 -13.79
C ILE A 8 -17.77 -7.28 -14.98
N ARG A 9 -18.25 -8.52 -14.85
CA ARG A 9 -19.06 -9.18 -15.87
C ARG A 9 -20.31 -8.37 -16.21
N TYR A 10 -21.06 -7.93 -15.21
CA TYR A 10 -22.26 -7.11 -15.41
C TYR A 10 -21.94 -5.82 -16.19
N PHE A 11 -20.91 -5.07 -15.79
CA PHE A 11 -20.55 -3.81 -16.47
C PHE A 11 -19.93 -4.03 -17.85
N SER A 12 -19.34 -5.20 -18.12
CA SER A 12 -18.91 -5.58 -19.47
C SER A 12 -20.07 -5.72 -20.45
N GLU A 13 -21.27 -6.06 -19.97
CA GLU A 13 -22.49 -6.18 -20.78
C GLU A 13 -23.31 -4.88 -20.77
N ALA A 14 -23.43 -4.23 -19.61
CA ALA A 14 -24.25 -3.03 -19.43
C ALA A 14 -23.59 -1.75 -19.98
N THR A 15 -22.27 -1.63 -19.83
CA THR A 15 -21.49 -0.46 -20.25
C THR A 15 -20.16 -0.86 -20.93
N PRO A 16 -20.22 -1.65 -22.02
CA PRO A 16 -19.04 -2.32 -22.62
C PRO A 16 -17.92 -1.37 -23.02
N ASN A 17 -18.26 -0.16 -23.49
CA ASN A 17 -17.32 0.83 -24.02
C ASN A 17 -16.81 1.81 -22.96
N LYS A 18 -17.24 1.67 -21.70
CA LYS A 18 -16.74 2.52 -20.62
C LYS A 18 -15.37 2.03 -20.19
N ASN A 19 -14.44 2.95 -19.97
CA ASN A 19 -13.12 2.62 -19.41
C ASN A 19 -13.28 2.01 -18.01
N ALA A 20 -12.73 0.83 -17.79
CA ALA A 20 -12.56 0.25 -16.47
C ALA A 20 -11.27 0.77 -15.81
N VAL A 21 -10.23 0.98 -16.60
CA VAL A 21 -8.92 1.47 -16.14
C VAL A 21 -8.26 2.35 -17.20
N GLN A 22 -7.55 3.38 -16.75
CA GLN A 22 -6.83 4.33 -17.58
C GLN A 22 -5.52 4.78 -16.94
N HIS A 23 -4.45 4.80 -17.73
CA HIS A 23 -3.17 5.42 -17.41
C HIS A 23 -2.67 6.19 -18.63
N GLN A 24 -2.63 7.52 -18.53
CA GLN A 24 -2.27 8.38 -19.67
C GLN A 24 -3.13 8.05 -20.92
N ASN A 25 -2.49 7.59 -22.00
CA ASN A 25 -3.15 7.24 -23.26
C ASN A 25 -3.60 5.77 -23.32
N ASP A 26 -3.17 4.94 -22.38
CA ASP A 26 -3.54 3.53 -22.32
C ASP A 26 -4.81 3.38 -21.49
N ALA A 27 -5.81 2.71 -22.05
CA ALA A 27 -7.06 2.44 -21.37
C ALA A 27 -7.58 1.05 -21.75
N LEU A 28 -8.32 0.44 -20.84
CA LEU A 28 -9.13 -0.75 -21.14
C LEU A 28 -10.57 -0.46 -20.76
N THR A 29 -11.46 -0.77 -21.68
CA THR A 29 -12.89 -0.76 -21.42
C THR A 29 -13.31 -1.97 -20.57
N TYR A 30 -14.52 -1.95 -20.02
CA TYR A 30 -15.05 -3.10 -19.28
C TYR A 30 -15.17 -4.35 -20.17
N SER A 31 -15.53 -4.19 -21.45
CA SER A 31 -15.59 -5.31 -22.39
C SER A 31 -14.20 -5.93 -22.65
N GLU A 32 -13.16 -5.11 -22.81
CA GLU A 32 -11.79 -5.57 -22.98
C GLU A 32 -11.23 -6.18 -21.71
N LEU A 33 -11.44 -5.55 -20.54
CA LEU A 33 -11.00 -6.11 -19.25
C LEU A 33 -11.61 -7.49 -19.02
N GLU A 34 -12.91 -7.65 -19.25
CA GLU A 34 -13.60 -8.93 -19.10
C GLU A 34 -13.05 -9.99 -20.06
N ALA A 35 -12.93 -9.65 -21.35
CA ALA A 35 -12.41 -10.56 -22.37
C ALA A 35 -10.95 -10.98 -22.07
N TYR A 36 -10.06 -10.03 -21.83
CA TYR A 36 -8.64 -10.29 -21.62
C TYR A 36 -8.40 -11.08 -20.34
N SER A 37 -9.11 -10.75 -19.26
CA SER A 37 -8.99 -11.48 -18.00
C SER A 37 -9.59 -12.89 -18.08
N ASN A 38 -10.66 -13.11 -18.87
CA ASN A 38 -11.20 -14.44 -19.11
C ASN A 38 -10.23 -15.33 -19.90
N GLN A 39 -9.66 -14.80 -20.99
CA GLN A 39 -8.71 -15.55 -21.80
C GLN A 39 -7.46 -15.91 -21.02
N LEU A 40 -6.95 -14.98 -20.21
CA LEU A 40 -5.83 -15.26 -19.33
C LEU A 40 -6.22 -16.29 -18.25
N ALA A 41 -7.39 -16.17 -17.61
CA ALA A 41 -7.85 -17.13 -16.60
C ALA A 41 -7.98 -18.57 -17.14
N ILE A 42 -8.41 -18.74 -18.40
CA ILE A 42 -8.47 -20.05 -19.06
C ILE A 42 -7.07 -20.66 -19.21
N GLN A 43 -6.06 -19.84 -19.50
CA GLN A 43 -4.67 -20.29 -19.57
C GLN A 43 -4.09 -20.60 -18.19
N LEU A 44 -4.63 -19.99 -17.13
CA LEU A 44 -4.24 -20.18 -15.73
C LEU A 44 -5.03 -21.27 -15.00
N LYS A 45 -6.01 -21.92 -15.63
CA LYS A 45 -6.97 -22.81 -14.94
C LYS A 45 -6.35 -23.98 -14.15
N ASP A 46 -5.14 -24.39 -14.53
CA ASP A 46 -4.41 -25.51 -13.90
C ASP A 46 -3.41 -25.00 -12.82
N GLU A 47 -3.32 -23.68 -12.64
CA GLU A 47 -2.45 -23.05 -11.64
C GLU A 47 -3.09 -23.10 -10.25
N THR A 48 -2.30 -23.51 -9.24
CA THR A 48 -2.73 -23.61 -7.84
C THR A 48 -1.95 -22.70 -6.91
N GLN A 49 -0.87 -22.10 -7.40
CA GLN A 49 -0.04 -21.15 -6.68
C GLN A 49 -0.42 -19.72 -7.10
N PRO A 50 -0.19 -18.72 -6.24
CA PRO A 50 -0.48 -17.34 -6.59
C PRO A 50 0.39 -16.88 -7.76
N ILE A 51 -0.20 -16.06 -8.62
CA ILE A 51 0.46 -15.51 -9.80
C ILE A 51 1.14 -14.20 -9.44
N VAL A 52 2.43 -14.07 -9.74
CA VAL A 52 3.10 -12.77 -9.62
C VAL A 52 2.70 -11.89 -10.79
N VAL A 53 2.28 -10.65 -10.51
CA VAL A 53 1.94 -9.64 -11.52
C VAL A 53 2.88 -8.46 -11.36
N TYR A 54 3.78 -8.29 -12.32
CA TYR A 54 4.89 -7.34 -12.26
C TYR A 54 4.72 -6.21 -13.27
N GLY A 55 4.83 -4.96 -12.81
CA GLY A 55 4.80 -3.78 -13.68
C GLY A 55 4.64 -2.46 -12.92
N HIS A 56 4.13 -1.43 -13.58
CA HIS A 56 3.81 -0.14 -12.96
C HIS A 56 2.54 0.48 -13.52
N MET A 57 1.48 0.53 -12.71
CA MET A 57 0.21 1.23 -13.01
C MET A 57 -0.30 1.00 -14.46
N SER A 58 -0.10 -0.20 -14.97
CA SER A 58 -0.50 -0.59 -16.32
C SER A 58 -1.92 -1.16 -16.28
N PRO A 59 -2.80 -0.83 -17.25
CA PRO A 59 -4.07 -1.52 -17.42
C PRO A 59 -3.92 -3.06 -17.46
N TYR A 60 -2.81 -3.58 -18.00
CA TYR A 60 -2.52 -5.01 -18.05
C TYR A 60 -2.21 -5.63 -16.67
N MET A 61 -1.77 -4.85 -15.68
CA MET A 61 -1.70 -5.37 -14.31
C MET A 61 -3.08 -5.69 -13.77
N ILE A 62 -4.09 -4.85 -14.07
CA ILE A 62 -5.48 -5.13 -13.70
C ILE A 62 -5.98 -6.40 -14.40
N VAL A 63 -5.65 -6.60 -15.68
CA VAL A 63 -5.95 -7.86 -16.39
C VAL A 63 -5.37 -9.07 -15.67
N GLY A 64 -4.07 -9.03 -15.32
CA GLY A 64 -3.40 -10.13 -14.60
C GLY A 64 -4.00 -10.41 -13.23
N MET A 65 -4.30 -9.35 -12.46
CA MET A 65 -4.93 -9.45 -11.14
C MET A 65 -6.31 -10.09 -11.23
N ILE A 66 -7.18 -9.61 -12.12
CA ILE A 66 -8.53 -10.15 -12.28
C ILE A 66 -8.50 -11.57 -12.85
N ALA A 67 -7.58 -11.88 -13.77
CA ALA A 67 -7.43 -13.24 -14.30
C ALA A 67 -7.02 -14.26 -13.23
N ALA A 68 -6.11 -13.89 -12.33
CA ALA A 68 -5.68 -14.74 -11.22
C ALA A 68 -6.81 -14.98 -10.20
N LEU A 69 -7.64 -13.96 -9.93
CA LEU A 69 -8.85 -14.13 -9.14
C LEU A 69 -9.85 -15.05 -9.84
N LYS A 70 -10.09 -14.85 -11.14
CA LYS A 70 -10.97 -15.71 -11.95
C LYS A 70 -10.52 -17.17 -11.94
N ALA A 71 -9.22 -17.43 -12.06
CA ALA A 71 -8.65 -18.77 -12.00
C ALA A 71 -8.61 -19.39 -10.58
N GLY A 72 -8.93 -18.61 -9.53
CA GLY A 72 -9.00 -19.09 -8.16
C GLY A 72 -7.66 -19.26 -7.44
N CYS A 73 -6.58 -18.69 -7.95
CA CYS A 73 -5.23 -18.84 -7.39
C CYS A 73 -4.69 -17.58 -6.69
N GLY A 74 -5.32 -16.42 -6.89
CA GLY A 74 -4.89 -15.15 -6.29
C GLY A 74 -3.59 -14.60 -6.87
N TYR A 75 -3.22 -13.38 -6.48
CA TYR A 75 -2.09 -12.67 -7.09
C TYR A 75 -1.12 -12.02 -6.10
N VAL A 76 0.08 -11.72 -6.58
CA VAL A 76 1.13 -11.00 -5.85
C VAL A 76 1.57 -9.82 -6.72
N PRO A 77 1.14 -8.58 -6.41
CA PRO A 77 1.52 -7.42 -7.21
C PRO A 77 2.95 -6.97 -6.83
N ILE A 78 3.83 -6.84 -7.82
CA ILE A 78 5.19 -6.32 -7.65
C ILE A 78 5.35 -5.09 -8.53
N ASP A 79 5.78 -3.99 -7.93
CA ASP A 79 6.05 -2.75 -8.65
C ASP A 79 7.46 -2.76 -9.24
N TYR A 80 7.62 -2.22 -10.45
CA TYR A 80 8.91 -2.12 -11.15
C TYR A 80 10.00 -1.38 -10.35
N SER A 81 9.62 -0.50 -9.42
CA SER A 81 10.57 0.24 -8.59
C SER A 81 11.22 -0.61 -7.49
N ILE A 82 10.76 -1.85 -7.32
CA ILE A 82 11.34 -2.81 -6.39
C ILE A 82 12.63 -3.39 -7.02
N PRO A 83 13.80 -3.31 -6.33
CA PRO A 83 15.04 -3.84 -6.87
C PRO A 83 14.98 -5.35 -7.17
N VAL A 84 15.69 -5.80 -8.21
CA VAL A 84 15.66 -7.20 -8.69
C VAL A 84 15.98 -8.20 -7.58
N ASN A 85 17.00 -7.97 -6.75
CA ASN A 85 17.36 -8.87 -5.65
C ASN A 85 16.19 -9.04 -4.64
N ARG A 86 15.41 -7.97 -4.44
CA ARG A 86 14.21 -8.01 -3.59
C ARG A 86 13.07 -8.77 -4.27
N ILE A 87 12.90 -8.62 -5.59
CA ILE A 87 11.96 -9.42 -6.39
C ILE A 87 12.33 -10.90 -6.27
N GLU A 88 13.60 -11.27 -6.43
CA GLU A 88 14.08 -12.64 -6.27
C GLU A 88 13.80 -13.20 -4.86
N SER A 89 14.04 -12.41 -3.80
CA SER A 89 13.70 -12.81 -2.42
C SER A 89 12.20 -13.10 -2.25
N ILE A 90 11.34 -12.24 -2.80
CA ILE A 90 9.88 -12.41 -2.81
C ILE A 90 9.50 -13.69 -3.58
N VAL A 91 10.03 -13.87 -4.78
CA VAL A 91 9.75 -15.01 -5.66
C VAL A 91 10.24 -16.31 -5.03
N ASN A 92 11.42 -16.34 -4.44
CA ASN A 92 11.96 -17.51 -3.74
C ASN A 92 11.10 -17.89 -2.52
N ARG A 93 10.52 -16.91 -1.83
CA ARG A 93 9.61 -17.17 -0.72
C ARG A 93 8.28 -17.74 -1.20
N ILE A 94 7.66 -17.14 -2.20
CA ILE A 94 6.34 -17.56 -2.69
C ILE A 94 6.43 -18.88 -3.45
N GLN A 95 7.48 -19.06 -4.25
CA GLN A 95 7.64 -20.13 -5.24
C GLN A 95 6.45 -20.16 -6.23
N PRO A 96 6.17 -19.05 -6.92
CA PRO A 96 5.08 -18.99 -7.88
C PRO A 96 5.40 -19.89 -9.08
N SER A 97 4.38 -20.52 -9.65
CA SER A 97 4.51 -21.26 -10.91
C SER A 97 4.65 -20.34 -12.12
N LEU A 98 4.10 -19.12 -12.03
CA LEU A 98 4.07 -18.14 -13.11
C LEU A 98 4.35 -16.72 -12.60
N PHE A 99 5.15 -16.00 -13.39
CA PHE A 99 5.41 -14.59 -13.24
C PHE A 99 4.94 -13.85 -14.50
N LEU A 100 3.90 -13.04 -14.38
CA LEU A 100 3.37 -12.22 -15.46
C LEU A 100 4.08 -10.86 -15.46
N ASN A 101 4.87 -10.62 -16.51
CA ASN A 101 5.48 -9.33 -16.77
C ASN A 101 4.53 -8.48 -17.63
N THR A 102 4.15 -7.30 -17.14
CA THR A 102 3.31 -6.35 -17.86
C THR A 102 4.09 -5.13 -18.37
N MET A 103 5.41 -5.16 -18.26
CA MET A 103 6.31 -4.17 -18.84
C MET A 103 6.72 -4.60 -20.25
N SER A 104 7.18 -3.65 -21.05
CA SER A 104 7.72 -3.93 -22.38
C SER A 104 9.15 -4.50 -22.33
N GLU A 105 9.90 -4.20 -21.27
CA GLU A 105 11.22 -4.79 -21.05
C GLU A 105 11.10 -6.26 -20.61
N THR A 106 11.80 -7.15 -21.31
CA THR A 106 11.87 -8.57 -20.93
C THR A 106 12.59 -8.73 -19.60
N MET A 107 12.04 -9.57 -18.73
CA MET A 107 12.66 -9.97 -17.46
C MET A 107 12.97 -11.46 -17.47
N THR A 108 14.08 -11.85 -16.87
CA THR A 108 14.43 -13.25 -16.63
C THR A 108 14.65 -13.45 -15.15
N LEU A 109 14.03 -14.47 -14.59
CA LEU A 109 14.24 -14.91 -13.21
C LEU A 109 14.59 -16.39 -13.23
N ASP A 110 15.52 -16.78 -12.36
CA ASP A 110 15.87 -18.18 -12.21
C ASP A 110 14.68 -18.93 -11.57
N HIS A 111 14.46 -20.16 -12.04
CA HIS A 111 13.49 -21.11 -11.46
C HIS A 111 12.01 -20.73 -11.52
N VAL A 112 11.62 -19.67 -12.24
CA VAL A 112 10.21 -19.30 -12.47
C VAL A 112 9.94 -19.02 -13.93
N LYS A 113 8.78 -19.45 -14.42
CA LYS A 113 8.33 -19.16 -15.78
C LYS A 113 7.87 -17.70 -15.85
N VAL A 114 8.68 -16.86 -16.50
CA VAL A 114 8.30 -15.47 -16.83
C VAL A 114 7.54 -15.47 -18.15
N VAL A 115 6.39 -14.79 -18.18
CA VAL A 115 5.56 -14.62 -19.37
C VAL A 115 5.23 -13.15 -19.52
N ASP A 116 5.63 -12.58 -20.66
CA ASP A 116 5.28 -11.21 -21.04
C ASP A 116 3.82 -11.19 -21.52
N ILE A 117 2.97 -10.42 -20.84
CA ILE A 117 1.52 -10.43 -21.10
C ILE A 117 1.19 -9.99 -22.53
N GLU A 118 2.02 -9.12 -23.12
CA GLU A 118 1.86 -8.65 -24.51
C GLU A 118 2.05 -9.77 -25.55
N THR A 119 2.74 -10.86 -25.18
CA THR A 119 2.94 -12.01 -26.08
C THR A 119 1.77 -12.98 -26.09
N LEU A 120 0.84 -12.82 -25.14
CA LEU A 120 -0.31 -13.70 -24.99
C LEU A 120 -1.42 -13.32 -25.97
N ASN A 121 -2.06 -14.32 -26.57
CA ASN A 121 -3.30 -14.09 -27.29
C ASN A 121 -4.45 -13.97 -26.28
N LEU A 122 -4.79 -12.73 -25.94
CA LEU A 122 -5.91 -12.39 -25.06
C LEU A 122 -7.19 -12.07 -25.83
N THR A 123 -7.16 -12.18 -27.16
CA THR A 123 -8.34 -11.92 -28.01
C THR A 123 -9.19 -13.18 -28.12
N GLY A 124 -10.31 -13.20 -27.41
CA GLY A 124 -11.25 -14.31 -27.41
C GLY A 124 -12.58 -13.94 -26.77
N VAL A 125 -13.64 -14.67 -27.11
CA VAL A 125 -15.01 -14.44 -26.60
C VAL A 125 -15.44 -15.51 -25.59
N GLU A 126 -14.54 -16.43 -25.24
CA GLU A 126 -14.85 -17.49 -24.28
C GLU A 126 -15.01 -16.88 -22.89
N THR A 127 -16.07 -17.30 -22.20
CA THR A 127 -16.33 -16.91 -20.82
C THR A 127 -15.67 -17.90 -19.88
N HIS A 128 -15.09 -17.40 -18.80
CA HIS A 128 -14.55 -18.25 -17.73
C HIS A 128 -15.46 -18.12 -16.51
N VAL A 129 -16.00 -19.24 -16.04
CA VAL A 129 -16.73 -19.27 -14.77
C VAL A 129 -15.70 -19.48 -13.67
N SER A 130 -15.52 -18.47 -12.83
CA SER A 130 -14.57 -18.55 -11.73
C SER A 130 -14.95 -19.64 -10.73
N ASN A 131 -13.92 -20.30 -10.18
CA ASN A 131 -14.03 -21.25 -9.08
C ASN A 131 -13.54 -20.66 -7.74
N ILE A 132 -13.28 -19.35 -7.66
CA ILE A 132 -12.78 -18.71 -6.43
C ILE A 132 -13.77 -18.92 -5.28
N GLN A 133 -13.23 -19.32 -4.13
CA GLN A 133 -14.01 -19.50 -2.91
C GLN A 133 -13.83 -18.30 -1.98
N PRO A 134 -14.79 -18.00 -1.08
CA PRO A 134 -14.69 -16.89 -0.15
C PRO A 134 -13.40 -16.88 0.69
N ASP A 135 -12.92 -18.06 1.09
CA ASP A 135 -11.71 -18.30 1.89
C ASP A 135 -10.44 -18.49 1.04
N THR A 136 -10.51 -18.27 -0.28
CA THR A 136 -9.32 -18.24 -1.14
C THR A 136 -8.49 -16.99 -0.82
N ILE A 137 -7.16 -17.12 -0.83
CA ILE A 137 -6.27 -15.95 -0.76
C ILE A 137 -6.38 -15.17 -2.08
N ALA A 138 -7.01 -14.01 -2.03
CA ALA A 138 -7.17 -13.14 -3.20
C ALA A 138 -5.85 -12.49 -3.59
N TYR A 139 -5.10 -11.99 -2.60
CA TYR A 139 -3.80 -11.39 -2.87
C TYR A 139 -2.82 -11.53 -1.72
N THR A 140 -1.54 -11.43 -2.06
CA THR A 140 -0.45 -11.30 -1.09
C THR A 140 0.36 -10.03 -1.39
N ILE A 141 0.36 -9.08 -0.45
CA ILE A 141 1.14 -7.85 -0.56
C ILE A 141 2.34 -7.91 0.39
N PHE A 142 3.53 -7.64 -0.13
CA PHE A 142 4.76 -7.65 0.66
C PHE A 142 5.01 -6.30 1.30
N THR A 143 5.13 -6.31 2.63
CA THR A 143 5.52 -5.14 3.43
C THR A 143 6.91 -5.33 4.01
N SER A 144 7.48 -4.24 4.53
CA SER A 144 8.73 -4.26 5.27
C SER A 144 8.69 -5.21 6.48
N GLY A 145 9.85 -5.75 6.85
CA GLY A 145 9.98 -6.76 7.89
C GLY A 145 11.13 -6.51 8.87
N SER A 146 10.84 -6.57 10.17
CA SER A 146 11.80 -6.27 11.24
C SER A 146 12.98 -7.25 11.32
N THR A 147 12.88 -8.40 10.65
CA THR A 147 13.96 -9.40 10.54
C THR A 147 14.96 -9.10 9.41
N GLY A 148 14.75 -8.03 8.63
CA GLY A 148 15.58 -7.72 7.47
C GLY A 148 15.03 -8.21 6.13
N GLU A 149 13.95 -9.00 6.14
CA GLU A 149 13.34 -9.56 4.94
C GLU A 149 11.84 -9.22 4.87
N PRO A 150 11.28 -8.95 3.68
CA PRO A 150 9.89 -8.57 3.54
C PRO A 150 8.94 -9.71 3.92
N LYS A 151 7.78 -9.34 4.48
CA LYS A 151 6.70 -10.27 4.85
C LYS A 151 5.51 -10.10 3.91
N GLY A 152 5.00 -11.19 3.35
CA GLY A 152 3.82 -11.18 2.48
C GLY A 152 2.55 -11.39 3.30
N VAL A 153 1.67 -10.39 3.32
CA VAL A 153 0.38 -10.43 4.02
C VAL A 153 -0.67 -11.05 3.11
N GLN A 154 -1.30 -12.14 3.53
CA GLN A 154 -2.26 -12.89 2.72
C GLN A 154 -3.71 -12.49 3.05
N ILE A 155 -4.45 -11.99 2.08
CA ILE A 155 -5.81 -11.46 2.26
C ILE A 155 -6.82 -12.36 1.56
N TYR A 156 -7.87 -12.72 2.30
CA TYR A 156 -8.97 -13.53 1.79
C TYR A 156 -9.84 -12.76 0.81
N TYR A 157 -10.45 -13.49 -0.12
CA TYR A 157 -11.34 -12.93 -1.12
C TYR A 157 -12.61 -12.32 -0.49
N ASP A 158 -13.19 -12.96 0.52
CA ASP A 158 -14.32 -12.39 1.26
C ASP A 158 -13.99 -11.06 1.96
N SER A 159 -12.81 -10.95 2.58
CA SER A 159 -12.31 -9.72 3.19
C SER A 159 -12.18 -8.59 2.16
N LEU A 160 -11.69 -8.92 0.97
CA LEU A 160 -11.55 -7.99 -0.15
C LEU A 160 -12.92 -7.51 -0.66
N VAL A 161 -13.86 -8.44 -0.89
CA VAL A 161 -15.22 -8.11 -1.34
C VAL A 161 -15.93 -7.22 -0.32
N ASP A 162 -15.87 -7.58 0.96
CA ASP A 162 -16.45 -6.80 2.06
C ASP A 162 -15.83 -5.40 2.15
N PHE A 163 -14.51 -5.30 2.04
CA PHE A 163 -13.80 -4.01 2.02
C PHE A 163 -14.21 -3.15 0.82
N ALA A 164 -14.27 -3.72 -0.38
CA ALA A 164 -14.63 -2.99 -1.59
C ALA A 164 -16.04 -2.38 -1.49
N ASN A 165 -17.00 -3.16 -0.97
CA ASN A 165 -18.37 -2.70 -0.77
C ASN A 165 -18.47 -1.65 0.35
N TRP A 166 -17.71 -1.77 1.43
CA TRP A 166 -17.69 -0.76 2.49
C TRP A 166 -17.17 0.59 1.99
N VAL A 167 -16.10 0.60 1.18
CA VAL A 167 -15.57 1.86 0.62
C VAL A 167 -16.54 2.46 -0.40
N ASP A 168 -17.20 1.65 -1.23
CA ASP A 168 -18.26 2.12 -2.12
C ASP A 168 -19.44 2.74 -1.34
N ASP A 169 -19.81 2.16 -0.20
CA ASP A 169 -20.85 2.69 0.69
C ASP A 169 -20.48 4.06 1.31
N LEU A 170 -19.21 4.25 1.71
CA LEU A 170 -18.72 5.57 2.15
C LEU A 170 -18.88 6.63 1.04
N ASN A 171 -18.76 6.19 -0.22
CA ASN A 171 -18.97 6.99 -1.42
C ASN A 171 -20.44 6.97 -1.91
N GLN A 172 -21.38 6.53 -1.07
CA GLN A 172 -22.83 6.53 -1.32
C GLN A 172 -23.26 5.63 -2.49
N ASN A 173 -22.47 4.60 -2.82
CA ASN A 173 -22.76 3.59 -3.84
C ASN A 173 -23.07 4.21 -5.23
N LYS A 174 -22.38 5.30 -5.58
CA LYS A 174 -22.56 6.00 -6.85
C LYS A 174 -21.85 5.23 -7.97
N GLU A 175 -22.62 4.84 -8.98
CA GLU A 175 -22.07 4.07 -10.09
C GLU A 175 -21.31 4.94 -11.10
N GLY A 176 -20.29 4.33 -11.71
CA GLY A 176 -19.66 4.90 -12.89
C GLY A 176 -18.73 6.08 -12.66
N GLN A 177 -18.31 6.33 -11.43
CA GLN A 177 -17.41 7.43 -11.10
C GLN A 177 -15.95 7.16 -11.51
N VAL A 178 -15.17 8.21 -11.73
CA VAL A 178 -13.72 8.12 -11.97
C VAL A 178 -12.96 8.20 -10.65
N TRP A 179 -12.25 7.13 -10.31
CA TRP A 179 -11.50 6.96 -9.08
C TRP A 179 -10.01 7.19 -9.32
N LEU A 180 -9.45 8.25 -8.74
CA LEU A 180 -8.01 8.49 -8.78
C LEU A 180 -7.29 7.50 -7.87
N ASN A 181 -6.33 6.77 -8.45
CA ASN A 181 -5.43 5.86 -7.75
C ASN A 181 -4.00 6.40 -7.81
N GLN A 182 -3.48 6.87 -6.68
CA GLN A 182 -2.09 7.30 -6.58
C GLN A 182 -1.13 6.18 -6.13
N ALA A 183 -1.59 5.24 -5.30
CA ALA A 183 -0.72 4.23 -4.72
C ALA A 183 -0.30 3.19 -5.78
N PRO A 184 1.00 2.80 -5.88
CA PRO A 184 1.39 1.66 -6.70
C PRO A 184 0.64 0.40 -6.27
N LEU A 185 0.41 -0.53 -7.20
CA LEU A 185 -0.41 -1.73 -6.96
C LEU A 185 0.23 -2.73 -5.96
N SER A 186 1.51 -2.55 -5.64
CA SER A 186 2.21 -3.27 -4.57
C SER A 186 1.93 -2.72 -3.17
N PHE A 187 1.15 -1.64 -3.04
CA PHE A 187 0.67 -1.09 -1.78
C PHE A 187 -0.84 -1.25 -1.68
N ASP A 188 -1.31 -1.80 -0.57
CA ASP A 188 -2.72 -2.11 -0.35
C ASP A 188 -3.62 -0.86 -0.33
N LEU A 189 -3.07 0.34 -0.16
CA LEU A 189 -3.81 1.58 -0.40
C LEU A 189 -4.42 1.65 -1.81
N SER A 190 -3.82 1.02 -2.82
CA SER A 190 -4.39 0.96 -4.17
C SER A 190 -5.70 0.16 -4.22
N VAL A 191 -5.86 -0.81 -3.32
CA VAL A 191 -7.07 -1.65 -3.21
C VAL A 191 -8.29 -0.77 -2.85
N MET A 192 -8.09 0.31 -2.10
CA MET A 192 -9.13 1.31 -1.74
C MET A 192 -9.68 2.08 -2.95
N SER A 193 -8.98 2.11 -4.07
CA SER A 193 -9.47 2.69 -5.33
C SER A 193 -9.86 1.62 -6.34
N VAL A 194 -9.03 0.60 -6.53
CA VAL A 194 -9.19 -0.39 -7.61
C VAL A 194 -10.50 -1.14 -7.50
N TYR A 195 -10.76 -1.78 -6.36
CA TYR A 195 -11.90 -2.68 -6.24
C TYR A 195 -13.24 -1.94 -6.04
N PRO A 196 -13.33 -0.88 -5.21
CA PRO A 196 -14.51 -0.02 -5.16
C PRO A 196 -14.90 0.57 -6.52
N ALA A 197 -13.91 0.96 -7.35
CA ALA A 197 -14.19 1.42 -8.72
C ALA A 197 -14.79 0.30 -9.57
N LEU A 198 -14.24 -0.92 -9.52
CA LEU A 198 -14.73 -2.04 -10.35
C LEU A 198 -16.12 -2.53 -9.91
N VAL A 199 -16.40 -2.61 -8.61
CA VAL A 199 -17.74 -3.03 -8.12
C VAL A 199 -18.84 -2.01 -8.44
N SER A 200 -18.47 -0.74 -8.60
CA SER A 200 -19.38 0.36 -8.94
C SER A 200 -19.43 0.70 -10.43
N GLY A 201 -18.70 -0.03 -11.29
CA GLY A 201 -18.67 0.24 -12.74
C GLY A 201 -17.92 1.53 -13.09
N GLY A 202 -17.09 2.01 -12.18
CA GLY A 202 -16.25 3.19 -12.30
C GLY A 202 -15.01 2.98 -13.16
N THR A 203 -14.21 4.04 -13.30
CA THR A 203 -12.94 4.02 -14.03
C THR A 203 -11.80 4.25 -13.04
N ILE A 204 -10.82 3.35 -13.01
CA ILE A 204 -9.58 3.55 -12.27
C ILE A 204 -8.68 4.50 -13.07
N GLN A 205 -8.41 5.69 -12.54
CA GLN A 205 -7.50 6.67 -13.14
C GLN A 205 -6.17 6.68 -12.38
N PHE A 206 -5.13 6.12 -12.99
CA PHE A 206 -3.81 6.05 -12.38
C PHE A 206 -3.07 7.39 -12.39
N VAL A 207 -2.26 7.60 -11.34
CA VAL A 207 -1.29 8.71 -11.21
C VAL A 207 0.07 8.13 -10.87
N SER A 208 0.95 8.00 -11.88
CA SER A 208 2.27 7.41 -11.73
C SER A 208 3.28 8.34 -11.07
N LYS A 209 4.38 7.76 -10.57
CA LYS A 209 5.50 8.50 -9.97
C LYS A 209 6.05 9.58 -10.91
N ASP A 210 6.10 9.29 -12.21
CA ASP A 210 6.56 10.23 -13.24
C ASP A 210 5.64 11.45 -13.35
N MET A 211 4.33 11.26 -13.17
CA MET A 211 3.39 12.37 -13.08
C MET A 211 3.58 13.15 -11.78
N ILE A 212 3.81 12.46 -10.65
CA ILE A 212 4.02 13.09 -9.34
C ILE A 212 5.21 14.05 -9.34
N ILE A 213 6.32 13.68 -9.99
CA ILE A 213 7.51 14.54 -10.10
C ILE A 213 7.40 15.61 -11.20
N ASN A 214 6.32 15.59 -11.98
CA ASN A 214 6.03 16.55 -13.05
C ASN A 214 4.72 17.32 -12.75
N PRO A 215 4.79 18.46 -12.05
CA PRO A 215 3.62 19.27 -11.70
C PRO A 215 2.71 19.62 -12.87
N LYS A 216 3.26 19.77 -14.08
CA LYS A 216 2.49 20.05 -15.29
C LYS A 216 1.60 18.88 -15.70
N ALA A 217 2.09 17.65 -15.58
CA ALA A 217 1.30 16.45 -15.89
C ALA A 217 0.13 16.27 -14.92
N LEU A 218 0.33 16.53 -13.61
CA LEU A 218 -0.77 16.53 -12.64
C LEU A 218 -1.78 17.64 -12.91
N HIS A 219 -1.29 18.83 -13.27
CA HIS A 219 -2.16 19.93 -13.67
C HIS A 219 -3.05 19.54 -14.84
N GLU A 220 -2.47 19.01 -15.92
CA GLU A 220 -3.18 18.55 -17.10
C GLU A 220 -4.19 17.44 -16.79
N LEU A 221 -3.84 16.49 -15.91
CA LEU A 221 -4.77 15.45 -15.46
C LEU A 221 -6.00 16.06 -14.77
N PHE A 222 -5.78 16.95 -13.79
CA PHE A 222 -6.87 17.50 -12.98
C PHE A 222 -7.86 18.34 -13.78
N ILE A 223 -7.40 19.00 -14.85
CA ILE A 223 -8.28 19.81 -15.71
C ILE A 223 -8.92 19.01 -16.85
N SER A 224 -8.37 17.85 -17.22
CA SER A 224 -8.84 17.07 -18.38
C SER A 224 -9.69 15.86 -18.02
N GLN A 225 -9.52 15.32 -16.80
CA GLN A 225 -10.24 14.12 -16.36
C GLN A 225 -11.30 14.48 -15.31
N PRO A 226 -12.52 13.91 -15.42
CA PRO A 226 -13.60 14.18 -14.47
C PRO A 226 -13.43 13.34 -13.21
N ILE A 227 -12.36 13.58 -12.44
CA ILE A 227 -12.11 12.83 -11.20
C ILE A 227 -13.25 13.07 -10.21
N ASP A 228 -13.91 11.99 -9.80
CA ASP A 228 -15.04 12.00 -8.87
C ASP A 228 -14.63 11.64 -7.44
N VAL A 229 -13.71 10.68 -7.33
CA VAL A 229 -13.26 10.11 -6.06
C VAL A 229 -11.74 10.14 -6.00
N TRP A 230 -11.21 10.69 -4.92
CA TRP A 230 -9.78 10.80 -4.67
C TRP A 230 -9.33 9.80 -3.62
N VAL A 231 -8.43 8.87 -3.98
CA VAL A 231 -7.82 7.93 -3.04
C VAL A 231 -6.31 8.13 -3.03
N SER A 232 -5.77 8.56 -1.89
CA SER A 232 -4.33 8.73 -1.72
C SER A 232 -3.87 8.73 -0.27
N THR A 233 -2.56 8.84 -0.07
CA THR A 233 -2.01 9.23 1.23
C THR A 233 -2.25 10.73 1.47
N PRO A 234 -2.34 11.18 2.74
CA PRO A 234 -2.32 12.60 3.07
C PRO A 234 -1.10 13.34 2.52
N SER A 235 0.08 12.70 2.44
CA SER A 235 1.31 13.33 1.94
C SER A 235 1.23 13.70 0.45
N PHE A 236 0.62 12.85 -0.38
CA PHE A 236 0.40 13.19 -1.79
C PHE A 236 -0.55 14.39 -1.94
N MET A 237 -1.66 14.38 -1.21
CA MET A 237 -2.60 15.50 -1.20
C MET A 237 -1.94 16.81 -0.71
N GLU A 238 -1.10 16.75 0.33
CA GLU A 238 -0.36 17.92 0.82
C GLU A 238 0.53 18.56 -0.26
N MET A 239 1.12 17.74 -1.13
CA MET A 239 1.86 18.21 -2.30
C MET A 239 0.90 18.83 -3.34
N CYS A 240 -0.22 18.16 -3.65
CA CYS A 240 -1.21 18.67 -4.59
C CYS A 240 -1.87 19.97 -4.16
N LEU A 241 -2.02 20.23 -2.85
CA LEU A 241 -2.50 21.52 -2.32
C LEU A 241 -1.64 22.71 -2.80
N LEU A 242 -0.39 22.49 -3.21
CA LEU A 242 0.49 23.52 -3.77
C LEU A 242 0.21 23.83 -5.25
N LEU A 243 -0.56 22.97 -5.94
CA LEU A 243 -0.91 23.15 -7.35
C LEU A 243 -2.12 24.09 -7.48
N PRO A 244 -2.07 25.09 -8.37
CA PRO A 244 -3.20 25.98 -8.61
C PRO A 244 -4.47 25.27 -9.07
N SER A 245 -4.35 24.16 -9.81
CA SER A 245 -5.50 23.40 -10.33
C SER A 245 -6.15 22.47 -9.32
N PHE A 246 -5.56 22.26 -8.14
CA PHE A 246 -6.12 21.35 -7.16
C PHE A 246 -7.17 22.07 -6.32
N ASN A 247 -8.29 22.48 -6.90
CA ASN A 247 -9.39 23.15 -6.21
C ASN A 247 -10.73 22.80 -6.83
N GLU A 248 -11.82 23.03 -6.10
CA GLU A 248 -13.17 22.66 -6.52
C GLU A 248 -13.63 23.31 -7.85
N GLU A 249 -13.17 24.51 -8.19
CA GLU A 249 -13.50 25.16 -9.47
C GLU A 249 -12.94 24.36 -10.66
N GLN A 250 -11.71 23.87 -10.52
CA GLN A 250 -11.00 23.14 -11.56
C GLN A 250 -11.33 21.64 -11.57
N MET A 251 -11.69 21.08 -10.41
CA MET A 251 -12.03 19.67 -10.22
C MET A 251 -13.48 19.52 -9.73
N SER A 252 -14.43 20.07 -10.48
CA SER A 252 -15.82 20.22 -10.04
C SER A 252 -16.61 18.91 -9.85
N ASN A 253 -16.15 17.80 -10.43
CA ASN A 253 -16.74 16.47 -10.21
C ASN A 253 -16.27 15.83 -8.91
N LEU A 254 -15.14 16.30 -8.34
CA LEU A 254 -14.50 15.66 -7.21
C LEU A 254 -15.36 15.83 -5.95
N SER A 255 -16.07 14.76 -5.60
CA SER A 255 -17.10 14.79 -4.56
C SER A 255 -16.70 14.02 -3.30
N THR A 256 -15.70 13.13 -3.39
CA THR A 256 -15.27 12.30 -2.26
C THR A 256 -13.75 12.20 -2.19
N PHE A 257 -13.18 12.41 -0.99
CA PHE A 257 -11.80 12.13 -0.65
C PHE A 257 -11.72 10.99 0.36
N LEU A 258 -10.87 10.01 0.09
CA LEU A 258 -10.57 8.88 0.97
C LEU A 258 -9.07 8.89 1.26
N PHE A 259 -8.71 9.14 2.52
CA PHE A 259 -7.33 9.08 2.97
C PHE A 259 -7.10 7.88 3.87
N CYS A 260 -6.01 7.15 3.64
CA CYS A 260 -5.52 6.10 4.52
C CYS A 260 -3.98 6.08 4.48
N GLY A 261 -3.38 5.17 5.25
CA GLY A 261 -1.97 4.88 5.16
C GLY A 261 -1.08 5.79 6.01
N GLU A 262 -1.51 7.00 6.39
CA GLU A 262 -0.74 7.90 7.27
C GLU A 262 -1.60 8.78 8.17
N VAL A 263 -0.95 9.47 9.10
CA VAL A 263 -1.58 10.52 9.91
C VAL A 263 -2.05 11.66 9.01
N PHE A 264 -3.35 11.91 9.01
CA PHE A 264 -3.93 13.07 8.36
C PHE A 264 -3.70 14.33 9.21
N GLY A 265 -2.88 15.25 8.69
CA GLY A 265 -2.51 16.46 9.41
C GLY A 265 -3.70 17.43 9.55
N HIS A 266 -3.95 17.90 10.76
CA HIS A 266 -5.05 18.82 11.09
C HIS A 266 -5.09 20.08 10.19
N LYS A 267 -3.96 20.77 10.04
CA LYS A 267 -3.83 21.93 9.15
C LYS A 267 -4.10 21.60 7.67
N SER A 268 -3.68 20.42 7.23
CA SER A 268 -3.88 19.95 5.86
C SER A 268 -5.35 19.66 5.61
N ALA A 269 -6.04 19.03 6.57
CA ALA A 269 -7.48 18.81 6.55
C ALA A 269 -8.27 20.13 6.51
N GLN A 270 -7.91 21.12 7.33
CA GLN A 270 -8.52 22.45 7.30
C GLN A 270 -8.37 23.13 5.93
N ARG A 271 -7.18 23.05 5.34
CA ARG A 271 -6.92 23.62 4.02
C ARG A 271 -7.72 22.91 2.93
N LEU A 272 -7.83 21.58 3.00
CA LEU A 272 -8.60 20.80 2.04
C LEU A 272 -10.09 21.14 2.11
N LEU A 273 -10.69 21.20 3.31
CA LEU A 273 -12.09 21.63 3.49
C LEU A 273 -12.36 23.02 2.88
N LYS A 274 -11.41 23.95 3.00
CA LYS A 274 -11.54 25.27 2.40
C LYS A 274 -11.47 25.24 0.87
N GLN A 275 -10.66 24.35 0.31
CA GLN A 275 -10.40 24.25 -1.13
C GLN A 275 -11.45 23.40 -1.87
N PHE A 276 -12.16 22.55 -1.12
CA PHE A 276 -13.21 21.63 -1.57
C PHE A 276 -14.40 21.61 -0.59
N PRO A 277 -15.14 22.72 -0.46
CA PRO A 277 -16.20 22.85 0.55
C PRO A 277 -17.43 21.95 0.29
N GLN A 278 -17.69 21.49 -0.94
CA GLN A 278 -18.80 20.58 -1.25
C GLN A 278 -18.40 19.10 -1.21
N SER A 279 -17.10 18.79 -1.28
CA SER A 279 -16.63 17.42 -1.24
C SER A 279 -16.73 16.82 0.17
N THR A 280 -17.01 15.52 0.24
CA THR A 280 -16.96 14.75 1.48
C THR A 280 -15.56 14.22 1.69
N ILE A 281 -14.96 14.49 2.84
CA ILE A 281 -13.61 14.04 3.17
C ILE A 281 -13.68 12.97 4.25
N TYR A 282 -13.06 11.83 4.01
CA TYR A 282 -12.91 10.75 4.98
C TYR A 282 -11.45 10.56 5.37
N ASN A 283 -11.22 10.49 6.68
CA ASN A 283 -10.02 9.87 7.23
C ASN A 283 -10.33 8.41 7.54
N THR A 284 -9.46 7.50 7.14
CA THR A 284 -9.60 6.06 7.42
C THR A 284 -8.28 5.51 7.96
N TYR A 285 -8.36 4.38 8.64
CA TYR A 285 -7.19 3.71 9.21
C TYR A 285 -7.34 2.20 9.14
N GLY A 286 -6.24 1.54 8.80
CA GLY A 286 -6.00 0.13 9.04
C GLY A 286 -4.59 -0.26 8.62
N PRO A 287 -4.08 -1.37 9.16
CA PRO A 287 -2.90 -2.04 8.64
C PRO A 287 -3.25 -2.97 7.46
N THR A 288 -2.24 -3.36 6.68
CA THR A 288 -2.39 -4.36 5.61
C THR A 288 -2.92 -5.69 6.13
N GLU A 289 -2.51 -6.08 7.33
CA GLU A 289 -2.96 -7.27 8.04
C GLU A 289 -4.46 -7.28 8.39
N ALA A 290 -5.18 -6.18 8.19
CA ALA A 290 -6.62 -6.09 8.40
C ALA A 290 -7.38 -5.58 7.16
N THR A 291 -6.84 -5.83 5.96
CA THR A 291 -7.44 -5.45 4.68
C THR A 291 -7.62 -3.93 4.56
N VAL A 292 -6.50 -3.22 4.38
CA VAL A 292 -6.42 -1.80 3.98
C VAL A 292 -6.90 -0.80 5.03
N ALA A 293 -8.19 -0.78 5.36
CA ALA A 293 -8.77 0.10 6.37
C ALA A 293 -9.94 -0.57 7.10
N ILE A 294 -10.03 -0.29 8.39
CA ILE A 294 -11.03 -0.83 9.30
C ILE A 294 -11.83 0.23 10.05
N THR A 295 -11.41 1.49 10.03
CA THR A 295 -12.19 2.61 10.59
C THR A 295 -12.34 3.74 9.59
N SER A 296 -13.40 4.54 9.76
CA SER A 296 -13.55 5.80 9.06
C SER A 296 -14.19 6.89 9.91
N ILE A 297 -13.91 8.14 9.55
CA ILE A 297 -14.63 9.32 10.02
C ILE A 297 -14.72 10.36 8.91
N ARG A 298 -15.90 10.95 8.75
CA ARG A 298 -16.07 12.14 7.91
C ARG A 298 -15.43 13.34 8.62
N VAL A 299 -14.43 13.94 7.98
CA VAL A 299 -13.75 15.13 8.48
C VAL A 299 -14.59 16.36 8.15
N THR A 300 -14.97 17.11 9.18
CA THR A 300 -15.76 18.36 9.09
C THR A 300 -15.08 19.47 9.89
N HIS A 301 -15.55 20.71 9.75
CA HIS A 301 -15.08 21.81 10.61
C HIS A 301 -15.31 21.50 12.09
N ASP A 302 -16.48 20.98 12.46
CA ASP A 302 -16.81 20.60 13.84
C ASP A 302 -15.84 19.55 14.41
N VAL A 303 -15.49 18.52 13.62
CA VAL A 303 -14.49 17.51 14.04
C VAL A 303 -13.13 18.15 14.29
N LEU A 304 -12.71 19.09 13.44
CA LEU A 304 -11.43 19.77 13.57
C LEU A 304 -11.42 20.83 14.69
N GLU A 305 -12.58 21.35 15.09
CA GLU A 305 -12.72 22.24 16.25
C GLU A 305 -12.78 21.45 17.57
N GLN A 306 -13.42 20.28 17.55
CA GLN A 306 -13.57 19.43 18.73
C GLN A 306 -12.26 18.74 19.14
N PHE A 307 -11.44 18.31 18.17
CA PHE A 307 -10.25 17.49 18.44
C PHE A 307 -8.95 18.15 17.98
N GLU A 308 -7.91 18.07 18.82
CA GLU A 308 -6.56 18.58 18.52
C GLU A 308 -5.86 17.80 17.39
N SER A 309 -6.21 16.53 17.22
CA SER A 309 -5.74 15.67 16.14
C SER A 309 -6.92 15.04 15.41
N VAL A 310 -6.75 14.73 14.12
CA VAL A 310 -7.81 14.09 13.34
C VAL A 310 -7.98 12.65 13.85
N PRO A 311 -9.17 12.25 14.36
CA PRO A 311 -9.43 10.87 14.77
C PRO A 311 -9.35 9.91 13.59
N ILE A 312 -9.14 8.63 13.89
CA ILE A 312 -9.26 7.55 12.89
C ILE A 312 -10.69 7.03 12.76
N GLY A 313 -11.58 7.43 13.68
CA GLY A 313 -13.00 7.26 13.53
C GLY A 313 -13.58 6.04 14.23
N LYS A 314 -14.62 5.46 13.62
CA LYS A 314 -15.34 4.29 14.14
C LYS A 314 -15.08 3.06 13.27
N PRO A 315 -15.10 1.84 13.84
CA PRO A 315 -14.91 0.63 13.06
C PRO A 315 -16.02 0.44 12.02
N ARG A 316 -15.65 -0.16 10.88
CA ARG A 316 -16.61 -0.61 9.87
C ARG A 316 -17.45 -1.78 10.38
N PRO A 317 -18.64 -2.03 9.82
CA PRO A 317 -19.50 -3.12 10.26
C PRO A 317 -18.76 -4.47 10.31
N GLY A 318 -18.99 -5.24 11.37
CA GLY A 318 -18.34 -6.55 11.56
C GLY A 318 -16.92 -6.50 12.12
N VAL A 319 -16.32 -5.31 12.30
CA VAL A 319 -15.02 -5.14 12.95
C VAL A 319 -15.19 -4.70 14.40
N ASN A 320 -14.50 -5.41 15.30
CA ASN A 320 -14.38 -5.04 16.70
C ASN A 320 -12.97 -4.52 16.98
N LEU A 321 -12.90 -3.49 17.82
CA LEU A 321 -11.64 -2.91 18.28
C LEU A 321 -11.60 -2.95 19.81
N ARG A 322 -10.45 -3.35 20.34
CA ARG A 322 -10.18 -3.31 21.79
C ARG A 322 -8.74 -2.89 22.06
N LEU A 323 -8.48 -2.53 23.32
CA LEU A 323 -7.15 -2.20 23.80
C LEU A 323 -6.61 -3.36 24.66
N THR A 324 -5.31 -3.61 24.57
CA THR A 324 -4.58 -4.40 25.58
C THR A 324 -4.34 -3.55 26.84
N GLU A 325 -3.82 -4.17 27.91
CA GLU A 325 -3.41 -3.44 29.12
C GLU A 325 -2.33 -2.38 28.86
N GLU A 326 -1.56 -2.54 27.78
CA GLU A 326 -0.49 -1.63 27.35
C GLU A 326 -0.99 -0.58 26.33
N ASN A 327 -2.31 -0.46 26.14
CA ASN A 327 -2.96 0.40 25.15
C ASN A 327 -2.62 0.07 23.69
N GLU A 328 -2.20 -1.16 23.40
CA GLU A 328 -2.07 -1.61 22.01
C GLU A 328 -3.47 -1.87 21.42
N LEU A 329 -3.70 -1.37 20.20
CA LEU A 329 -4.93 -1.63 19.47
C LEU A 329 -4.93 -3.05 18.92
N VAL A 330 -6.01 -3.79 19.21
CA VAL A 330 -6.30 -5.10 18.64
C VAL A 330 -7.52 -5.00 17.74
N ILE A 331 -7.39 -5.54 16.52
CA ILE A 331 -8.45 -5.62 15.52
C ILE A 331 -8.99 -7.04 15.52
N GLU A 332 -10.31 -7.20 15.54
CA GLU A 332 -10.98 -8.50 15.46
C GLU A 332 -12.08 -8.47 14.38
N GLY A 333 -12.13 -9.49 13.55
CA GLY A 333 -13.18 -9.66 12.53
C GLY A 333 -12.69 -10.34 11.26
N SER A 334 -13.62 -10.51 10.30
CA SER A 334 -13.32 -11.11 8.98
C SER A 334 -12.32 -10.30 8.16
N CYS A 335 -12.07 -9.03 8.49
CA CYS A 335 -11.07 -8.20 7.84
C CYS A 335 -9.62 -8.66 8.08
N VAL A 336 -9.37 -9.43 9.14
CA VAL A 336 -8.04 -9.90 9.53
C VAL A 336 -7.51 -10.93 8.53
N SER A 337 -6.25 -10.78 8.15
CA SER A 337 -5.54 -11.59 7.15
C SER A 337 -5.37 -13.06 7.58
N ALA A 338 -5.01 -13.92 6.62
CA ALA A 338 -4.65 -15.31 6.87
C ALA A 338 -3.30 -15.50 7.59
N GLY A 339 -2.62 -14.41 7.93
CA GLY A 339 -1.23 -14.39 8.38
C GLY A 339 -0.22 -14.01 7.29
N TYR A 340 1.04 -14.36 7.55
CA TYR A 340 2.18 -14.09 6.68
C TYR A 340 2.59 -15.35 5.90
N VAL A 341 2.76 -15.21 4.58
CA VAL A 341 3.09 -16.32 3.67
C VAL A 341 4.40 -17.01 4.08
N LYS A 342 4.32 -18.32 4.36
CA LYS A 342 5.44 -19.16 4.80
C LYS A 342 6.27 -18.52 5.93
N ASP A 343 5.58 -17.94 6.91
CA ASP A 343 6.17 -17.36 8.13
C ASP A 343 5.24 -17.55 9.34
N GLU A 344 5.06 -18.82 9.73
CA GLU A 344 4.19 -19.23 10.84
C GLU A 344 4.62 -18.62 12.18
N GLU A 345 5.94 -18.54 12.43
CA GLU A 345 6.49 -18.03 13.69
C GLU A 345 6.16 -16.54 13.87
N ARG A 346 6.32 -15.73 12.83
CA ARG A 346 5.92 -14.31 12.88
C ARG A 346 4.42 -14.16 12.92
N SER A 347 3.68 -15.03 12.23
CA SER A 347 2.21 -14.99 12.23
C SER A 347 1.66 -15.25 13.64
N ALA A 348 2.12 -16.30 14.32
CA ALA A 348 1.67 -16.67 15.66
C ALA A 348 1.97 -15.62 16.74
N ARG A 349 2.88 -14.66 16.48
CA ARG A 349 3.19 -13.57 17.40
C ARG A 349 2.19 -12.42 17.37
N VAL A 350 1.51 -12.21 16.25
CA VAL A 350 0.67 -11.01 16.04
C VAL A 350 -0.75 -11.33 15.59
N PHE A 351 -1.02 -12.56 15.16
CA PHE A 351 -2.35 -13.03 14.84
C PHE A 351 -2.82 -14.07 15.86
N PHE A 352 -4.13 -14.10 16.09
CA PHE A 352 -4.78 -15.17 16.81
C PHE A 352 -6.11 -15.50 16.13
N GLU A 353 -6.55 -16.74 16.30
CA GLU A 353 -7.84 -17.20 15.80
C GLU A 353 -8.57 -17.93 16.91
N THR A 354 -9.86 -17.64 17.04
CA THR A 354 -10.79 -18.30 17.95
C THR A 354 -11.94 -18.86 17.12
N ASN A 355 -12.80 -19.69 17.73
CA ASN A 355 -14.00 -20.19 17.05
C ASN A 355 -14.97 -19.07 16.59
N GLU A 356 -14.82 -17.85 17.14
CA GLU A 356 -15.73 -16.74 16.88
C GLU A 356 -15.14 -15.66 15.96
N THR A 357 -13.82 -15.47 15.99
CA THR A 357 -13.15 -14.39 15.26
C THR A 357 -11.66 -14.62 15.06
N ARG A 358 -11.11 -13.98 14.03
CA ARG A 358 -9.67 -13.75 13.84
C ARG A 358 -9.31 -12.39 14.42
N GLY A 359 -8.13 -12.29 15.02
CA GLY A 359 -7.64 -11.04 15.57
C GLY A 359 -6.18 -10.75 15.28
N TYR A 360 -5.82 -9.47 15.34
CA TYR A 360 -4.51 -8.95 15.00
C TYR A 360 -4.07 -7.85 15.97
N PHE A 361 -2.87 -8.03 16.54
CA PHE A 361 -2.17 -7.04 17.36
C PHE A 361 -1.44 -6.06 16.44
N THR A 362 -1.83 -4.79 16.46
CA THR A 362 -1.41 -3.83 15.42
C THR A 362 -0.02 -3.24 15.63
N GLY A 363 0.51 -3.30 16.86
CA GLY A 363 1.66 -2.51 17.30
C GLY A 363 1.40 -1.00 17.35
N ASP A 364 0.17 -0.54 17.13
CA ASP A 364 -0.22 0.86 17.31
C ASP A 364 -0.76 1.08 18.73
N SER A 365 -0.25 2.11 19.41
CA SER A 365 -0.85 2.58 20.66
C SER A 365 -2.07 3.44 20.33
N ALA A 366 -3.20 3.18 20.98
CA ALA A 366 -4.46 3.85 20.69
C ALA A 366 -5.23 4.27 21.94
N LYS A 367 -6.19 5.18 21.75
CA LYS A 367 -7.18 5.56 22.76
C LYS A 367 -8.56 5.72 22.14
N PHE A 368 -9.58 5.58 22.98
CA PHE A 368 -10.97 5.81 22.61
C PHE A 368 -11.54 6.96 23.46
N VAL A 369 -11.94 8.06 22.81
CA VAL A 369 -12.42 9.29 23.46
C VAL A 369 -13.59 9.84 22.66
N ASP A 370 -14.67 10.24 23.34
CA ASP A 370 -15.87 10.83 22.72
C ASP A 370 -16.40 10.03 21.51
N ASP A 371 -16.51 8.72 21.69
CA ASP A 371 -16.91 7.75 20.65
C ASP A 371 -16.01 7.68 19.40
N GLN A 372 -14.77 8.17 19.48
CA GLN A 372 -13.80 8.15 18.39
C GLN A 372 -12.52 7.44 18.79
N TRP A 373 -11.97 6.65 17.86
CA TRP A 373 -10.63 6.07 18.01
C TRP A 373 -9.56 7.05 17.55
N PHE A 374 -8.42 7.03 18.25
CA PHE A 374 -7.21 7.79 17.92
C PHE A 374 -5.99 6.88 18.02
N ILE A 375 -5.04 7.08 17.10
CA ILE A 375 -3.70 6.49 17.19
C ILE A 375 -2.75 7.49 17.85
N GLN A 376 -2.00 7.05 18.85
CA GLN A 376 -1.07 7.85 19.63
C GLN A 376 0.39 7.64 19.23
N GLY A 377 0.67 6.65 18.38
CA GLY A 377 2.01 6.29 17.93
C GLY A 377 2.13 4.78 17.82
N ARG A 378 3.38 4.29 17.79
CA ARG A 378 3.70 2.87 17.75
C ARG A 378 4.41 2.45 19.02
N ILE A 379 4.18 1.20 19.42
CA ILE A 379 4.92 0.55 20.51
C ILE A 379 6.23 -0.09 20.02
N ASP A 380 6.35 -0.26 18.70
CA ASP A 380 7.54 -0.76 18.00
C ASP A 380 8.27 0.36 17.24
N ASN A 381 9.31 0.00 16.48
CA ASN A 381 10.14 0.94 15.70
C ASN A 381 9.67 1.09 14.25
N GLN A 382 8.52 0.54 13.89
CA GLN A 382 7.96 0.73 12.57
C GLN A 382 7.59 2.20 12.39
N ILE A 383 7.79 2.72 11.18
CA ILE A 383 7.48 4.10 10.83
C ILE A 383 6.66 4.19 9.55
N LYS A 384 6.08 5.38 9.37
CA LYS A 384 5.48 5.82 8.12
C LYS A 384 6.24 7.05 7.63
N TYR A 385 6.78 6.98 6.41
CA TYR A 385 7.53 8.06 5.77
C TYR A 385 6.99 8.30 4.36
N ASN A 386 6.37 9.47 4.13
CA ASN A 386 5.77 9.86 2.85
C ASN A 386 4.82 8.81 2.25
N GLY A 387 4.06 8.12 3.09
CA GLY A 387 3.10 7.08 2.71
C GLY A 387 3.62 5.67 2.93
N TYR A 388 4.94 5.51 2.98
CA TYR A 388 5.59 4.21 2.98
C TYR A 388 5.72 3.64 4.38
N ARG A 389 5.24 2.41 4.57
CA ARG A 389 5.44 1.62 5.79
C ARG A 389 6.83 1.01 5.78
N MET A 390 7.61 1.26 6.82
CA MET A 390 9.00 0.82 6.91
C MET A 390 9.36 0.33 8.30
N GLU A 391 10.18 -0.71 8.36
CA GLU A 391 10.85 -1.18 9.57
C GLU A 391 12.28 -0.65 9.55
N LEU A 392 12.68 0.12 10.56
CA LEU A 392 14.05 0.68 10.60
C LEU A 392 15.08 -0.44 10.71
N GLU A 393 14.75 -1.49 11.47
CA GLU A 393 15.52 -2.72 11.60
C GLU A 393 15.79 -3.39 10.26
N GLU A 394 14.92 -3.24 9.26
CA GLU A 394 15.16 -3.84 7.95
C GLU A 394 16.39 -3.20 7.29
N ILE A 395 16.45 -1.87 7.32
CA ILE A 395 17.56 -1.10 6.77
C ILE A 395 18.83 -1.39 7.58
N GLU A 396 18.72 -1.40 8.91
CA GLU A 396 19.83 -1.67 9.81
C GLU A 396 20.39 -3.08 9.60
N ALA A 397 19.55 -4.10 9.42
CA ALA A 397 19.99 -5.46 9.16
C ALA A 397 20.78 -5.57 7.86
N LYS A 398 20.36 -4.86 6.80
CA LYS A 398 21.12 -4.81 5.54
C LYS A 398 22.45 -4.06 5.69
N LEU A 399 22.45 -2.94 6.40
CA LEU A 399 23.67 -2.17 6.67
C LEU A 399 24.68 -3.00 7.49
N ASN A 400 24.23 -3.67 8.55
CA ASN A 400 25.09 -4.48 9.42
C ASN A 400 25.63 -5.76 8.74
N ARG A 401 25.21 -6.08 7.51
CA ARG A 401 25.80 -7.16 6.69
C ARG A 401 26.98 -6.68 5.82
N LEU A 402 27.24 -5.38 5.75
CA LEU A 402 28.33 -4.82 4.93
C LEU A 402 29.66 -4.86 5.71
N ASP A 403 30.72 -5.36 5.09
CA ASP A 403 32.05 -5.50 5.70
C ASP A 403 32.65 -4.15 6.17
N GLU A 404 32.23 -3.04 5.54
CA GLU A 404 32.64 -1.68 5.90
C GLU A 404 31.99 -1.17 7.19
N ILE A 405 31.01 -1.89 7.76
CA ILE A 405 30.18 -1.46 8.89
C ILE A 405 30.36 -2.43 10.06
N ASN A 406 30.79 -1.90 11.22
CA ASN A 406 30.78 -2.65 12.48
C ASN A 406 29.40 -2.57 13.16
N SER A 407 28.75 -1.42 13.07
CA SER A 407 27.40 -1.23 13.59
C SER A 407 26.68 -0.08 12.86
N ALA A 408 25.38 -0.25 12.60
CA ALA A 408 24.54 0.77 11.99
C ALA A 408 23.19 0.89 12.72
N MET A 409 22.71 2.13 12.83
CA MET A 409 21.37 2.47 13.30
C MET A 409 20.75 3.52 12.36
N VAL A 410 19.45 3.42 12.10
CA VAL A 410 18.72 4.42 11.31
C VAL A 410 17.83 5.25 12.23
N VAL A 411 18.01 6.57 12.17
CA VAL A 411 17.29 7.54 13.00
C VAL A 411 16.26 8.30 12.15
N PRO A 412 14.96 8.24 12.50
CA PRO A 412 13.95 9.05 11.86
C PRO A 412 13.96 10.48 12.42
N VAL A 413 14.35 11.44 11.59
CA VAL A 413 14.28 12.87 11.93
C VAL A 413 12.83 13.33 11.79
N ARG A 414 12.24 13.81 12.88
CA ARG A 414 10.80 14.14 12.94
C ARG A 414 10.56 15.64 13.08
N LYS A 415 9.48 16.11 12.46
CA LYS A 415 8.93 17.45 12.68
C LYS A 415 7.41 17.35 12.80
N ASN A 416 6.86 17.79 13.93
CA ASN A 416 5.43 17.68 14.26
C ASN A 416 4.92 16.22 14.14
N ASN A 417 5.63 15.27 14.76
CA ASN A 417 5.36 13.82 14.74
C ASN A 417 5.44 13.12 13.37
N LYS A 418 5.61 13.84 12.25
CA LYS A 418 5.89 13.27 10.93
C LYS A 418 7.38 13.06 10.71
N VAL A 419 7.77 11.92 10.15
CA VAL A 419 9.15 11.68 9.68
C VAL A 419 9.41 12.57 8.47
N LYS A 420 10.54 13.28 8.46
CA LYS A 420 10.94 14.21 7.38
C LYS A 420 12.11 13.69 6.57
N LEU A 421 13.01 12.97 7.20
CA LEU A 421 14.09 12.25 6.56
C LEU A 421 14.59 11.15 7.50
N LEU A 422 15.41 10.28 6.93
CA LEU A 422 16.13 9.23 7.61
C LEU A 422 17.63 9.57 7.63
N LYS A 423 18.23 9.38 8.80
CA LYS A 423 19.66 9.60 9.04
C LYS A 423 20.31 8.27 9.41
N GLY A 424 21.25 7.79 8.61
CA GLY A 424 22.05 6.60 8.93
C GLY A 424 23.21 6.98 9.83
N VAL A 425 23.24 6.44 11.05
CA VAL A 425 24.36 6.56 11.98
C VAL A 425 25.20 5.30 11.84
N LEU A 426 26.48 5.46 11.51
CA LEU A 426 27.37 4.37 11.11
C LEU A 426 28.62 4.33 11.99
N GLN A 427 28.97 3.14 12.47
CA GLN A 427 30.30 2.85 12.97
C GLN A 427 31.03 2.02 11.92
N LEU A 428 32.04 2.62 11.28
CA LEU A 428 32.83 1.95 10.26
C LEU A 428 33.73 0.87 10.87
N SER A 429 34.03 -0.17 10.08
CA SER A 429 34.85 -1.31 10.54
C SER A 429 36.34 -0.97 10.70
N SER A 430 36.81 0.11 10.07
CA SER A 430 38.17 0.62 10.23
C SER A 430 38.17 2.15 10.23
N PRO A 431 38.96 2.79 11.12
CA PRO A 431 39.15 4.25 11.13
C PRO A 431 39.98 4.75 9.94
N GLU A 432 40.60 3.86 9.17
CA GLU A 432 41.37 4.22 7.95
C GLU A 432 40.48 4.36 6.71
N LEU A 433 39.22 3.93 6.77
CA LEU A 433 38.28 4.10 5.67
C LEU A 433 37.91 5.58 5.53
N ASP A 434 38.04 6.12 4.32
CA ASP A 434 37.50 7.45 4.02
C ASP A 434 35.97 7.42 4.12
N GLU A 435 35.42 8.28 4.98
CA GLU A 435 33.98 8.31 5.26
C GLU A 435 33.14 8.56 4.01
N LYS A 436 33.60 9.41 3.08
CA LYS A 436 32.81 9.76 1.89
C LYS A 436 32.77 8.60 0.93
N ASP A 437 33.90 7.94 0.71
CA ASP A 437 34.00 6.78 -0.16
C ASP A 437 33.24 5.59 0.44
N ALA A 438 33.33 5.36 1.76
CA ALA A 438 32.54 4.35 2.47
C ALA A 438 31.04 4.61 2.31
N ILE A 439 30.55 5.83 2.61
CA ILE A 439 29.13 6.18 2.46
C ILE A 439 28.66 6.01 1.01
N LYS A 440 29.50 6.35 0.02
CA LYS A 440 29.18 6.16 -1.39
C LYS A 440 29.07 4.67 -1.75
N SER A 441 30.01 3.83 -1.29
CA SER A 441 29.96 2.37 -1.45
C SER A 441 28.69 1.79 -0.82
N ILE A 442 28.44 2.12 0.45
CA ILE A 442 27.28 1.67 1.23
C ILE A 442 25.99 2.03 0.50
N LYS A 443 25.83 3.29 0.07
CA LYS A 443 24.65 3.75 -0.70
C LYS A 443 24.45 2.97 -1.98
N SER A 444 25.52 2.61 -2.68
CA SER A 444 25.43 1.81 -3.90
C SER A 444 24.89 0.42 -3.60
N ARG A 445 25.47 -0.27 -2.60
CA ARG A 445 25.11 -1.65 -2.25
C ARG A 445 23.68 -1.76 -1.71
N ILE A 446 23.27 -0.87 -0.80
CA ILE A 446 21.91 -0.95 -0.22
C ILE A 446 20.81 -0.63 -1.24
N LYS A 447 21.08 0.15 -2.28
CA LYS A 447 20.13 0.42 -3.36
C LYS A 447 19.81 -0.81 -4.21
N GLU A 448 20.67 -1.82 -4.19
CA GLU A 448 20.44 -3.09 -4.88
C GLU A 448 19.46 -3.99 -4.12
N GLU A 449 19.27 -3.76 -2.81
CA GLU A 449 18.43 -4.60 -1.94
C GLU A 449 17.17 -3.90 -1.41
N LEU A 450 17.20 -2.57 -1.30
CA LEU A 450 16.15 -1.76 -0.69
C LEU A 450 15.56 -0.78 -1.70
N PRO A 451 14.22 -0.58 -1.70
CA PRO A 451 13.59 0.50 -2.44
C PRO A 451 14.16 1.88 -2.10
N ASP A 452 14.15 2.79 -3.09
CA ASP A 452 14.71 4.15 -2.96
C ASP A 452 14.21 4.91 -1.71
N TYR A 453 12.92 4.75 -1.37
CA TYR A 453 12.31 5.46 -0.24
C TYR A 453 12.85 4.99 1.12
N MET A 454 13.48 3.80 1.18
CA MET A 454 14.09 3.26 2.39
C MET A 454 15.52 3.74 2.62
N ILE A 455 16.16 4.37 1.63
CA ILE A 455 17.55 4.77 1.71
C ILE A 455 17.70 6.06 2.54
N PRO A 456 18.51 6.08 3.61
CA PRO A 456 18.75 7.30 4.38
C PRO A 456 19.29 8.47 3.54
N GLN A 457 18.73 9.66 3.74
CA GLN A 457 19.14 10.87 3.01
C GLN A 457 20.38 11.51 3.63
N GLN A 458 20.56 11.36 4.95
CA GLN A 458 21.70 11.87 5.70
C GLN A 458 22.49 10.72 6.32
N TRP A 459 23.79 10.91 6.49
CA TRP A 459 24.71 9.90 6.99
C TRP A 459 25.70 10.55 7.94
N VAL A 460 25.95 9.89 9.07
CA VAL A 460 26.89 10.34 10.11
C VAL A 460 27.73 9.16 10.54
N CYS A 461 29.05 9.29 10.47
CA CYS A 461 29.97 8.31 11.04
C CYS A 461 30.27 8.65 12.50
N VAL A 462 30.35 7.62 13.34
CA VAL A 462 30.72 7.72 14.76
C VAL A 462 31.87 6.77 15.04
N GLU A 463 32.78 7.17 15.94
CA GLU A 463 33.89 6.31 16.37
C GLU A 463 33.36 5.08 17.14
N GLN A 464 32.33 5.28 17.97
CA GLN A 464 31.70 4.23 18.75
C GLN A 464 30.19 4.45 18.88
N MET A 465 29.42 3.37 18.72
CA MET A 465 27.98 3.41 19.00
C MET A 465 27.73 3.58 20.50
N PRO A 466 26.87 4.54 20.92
CA PRO A 466 26.39 4.60 22.29
C PRO A 466 25.73 3.29 22.71
N LEU A 467 26.09 2.77 23.88
CA LEU A 467 25.55 1.54 24.46
C LEU A 467 24.81 1.82 25.76
N ASN A 468 23.74 1.07 26.01
CA ASN A 468 23.02 1.11 27.27
C ASN A 468 23.75 0.28 28.35
N ASN A 469 23.22 0.31 29.59
CA ASN A 469 23.80 -0.41 30.73
C ASN A 469 23.92 -1.93 30.53
N ASN A 470 23.23 -2.52 29.55
CA ASN A 470 23.29 -3.93 29.20
C ASN A 470 24.26 -4.23 28.04
N GLY A 471 25.03 -3.23 27.57
CA GLY A 471 25.97 -3.37 26.46
C GLY A 471 25.33 -3.47 25.08
N LYS A 472 24.03 -3.17 24.95
CA LYS A 472 23.32 -3.09 23.65
C LYS A 472 23.28 -1.66 23.17
N ILE A 473 23.14 -1.43 21.87
CA ILE A 473 22.98 -0.09 21.27
C ILE A 473 21.90 0.71 22.01
N ASP A 474 22.24 1.90 22.49
CA ASP A 474 21.31 2.82 23.14
C ASP A 474 20.55 3.64 22.10
N ARG A 475 19.52 3.00 21.55
CA ARG A 475 18.65 3.63 20.55
C ARG A 475 18.00 4.93 21.06
N LYS A 476 17.70 5.02 22.35
CA LYS A 476 17.05 6.22 22.92
C LYS A 476 18.03 7.39 22.89
N MET A 477 19.24 7.18 23.39
CA MET A 477 20.29 8.20 23.37
C MET A 477 20.65 8.61 21.94
N ILE A 478 20.82 7.66 21.02
CA ILE A 478 21.13 7.95 19.62
C ILE A 478 20.00 8.74 18.96
N ASN A 479 18.74 8.37 19.20
CA ASN A 479 17.61 9.16 18.71
C ASN A 479 17.65 10.59 19.27
N GLU A 480 17.85 10.79 20.58
CA GLU A 480 17.91 12.13 21.18
C GLU A 480 19.02 13.01 20.58
N VAL A 481 20.20 12.42 20.30
CA VAL A 481 21.36 13.15 19.76
C VAL A 481 21.21 13.46 18.27
N TYR A 482 20.66 12.52 17.49
CA TYR A 482 20.69 12.61 16.02
C TYR A 482 19.34 12.90 15.38
N GLN A 483 18.26 13.03 16.15
CA GLN A 483 16.93 13.41 15.65
C GLN A 483 16.81 14.91 15.33
N SER A 484 17.75 15.76 15.79
CA SER A 484 17.79 17.20 15.49
C SER A 484 18.32 17.53 14.09
#